data_AF-A0A1G5DZD3-F1
#
_entry.id   AF-A0A1G5DZD3-F1
#
_cell.length_a   1.000
_cell.length_b   1.000
_cell.length_c   1.000
_cell.angle_alpha   90.00
_cell.angle_beta   90.00
_cell.angle_gamma   90.00
#
_symmetry.space_group_name_H-M   'P 1'
#
loop_
_entity.id
_entity.type
_entity.pdbx_description
1 polymer ?
#
loop_
_entity_poly.entity_id
_entity_poly.type
_entity_poly.pdbx_seq_one_letter_code
_entity_poly.pdbx_strand_id
1 'polypeptide(L)'
;MIILYIIILAILIILWLTAKISKTECPITETGYSRVFLAPAVLVHTWGRRIFFQRIKGRCGAGKRSIKNRKLLSDLQTLYPGEMPDKRMEIFRIEIISTIMLLAATGAIVCLAVSLLSADQAVLKDGNVIYRNTYGGMDIEADLSAGITVDDEENEYPLSVTFPARVYSYDEADALFPEMSSKIDGILLGENDRADHILYPVSMVRSVEGYPFSINWECSNYELLDYDGVVHNEELEEPVMVTLTGDCSYRHDHWYLVRDLRICPRELTAEETIAEEIREAVDEADLKSESEESVPLPESISFGTIRWSEKVDDAGPMILMGVILVCIILIPFKESEVNTALKKRSRQLLIEYPAFVSQLTLYMGAGMSVRNCLLKLGHRASDLRPADRTSLDKELVITAHELEVGISESDAIEHFGKRCGTREYMRFSALLIQNMKKGSTDLIGMLKEESEDAFTLRKNEARRLGEEASTKLLLPMVMMLTVVMIIIMVPAYMSFSS
;
A
#
# COMPACT_ATOMS: atom_id res chain seq x y z
N MET A 1 24.21 -6.98 4.73
CA MET A 1 22.89 -7.50 4.33
C MET A 1 22.96 -8.69 3.37
N ILE A 2 23.84 -8.70 2.38
CA ILE A 2 24.05 -9.83 1.43
C ILE A 2 24.19 -11.20 2.11
N ILE A 3 24.94 -11.28 3.22
CA ILE A 3 25.12 -12.52 4.00
C ILE A 3 23.78 -13.08 4.49
N LEU A 4 22.82 -12.24 4.88
CA LEU A 4 21.49 -12.65 5.33
C LEU A 4 20.71 -13.34 4.19
N TYR A 5 20.75 -12.78 2.98
CA TYR A 5 20.06 -13.35 1.82
C TYR A 5 20.67 -14.71 1.42
N ILE A 6 22.00 -14.82 1.47
CA ILE A 6 22.72 -16.07 1.23
C ILE A 6 22.34 -17.12 2.29
N ILE A 7 22.26 -16.75 3.57
CA ILE A 7 21.84 -17.66 4.64
C ILE A 7 20.40 -18.16 4.40
N ILE A 8 19.46 -17.29 4.02
CA ILE A 8 18.07 -17.70 3.72
C ILE A 8 18.04 -18.71 2.58
N LEU A 9 18.76 -18.45 1.48
CA LEU A 9 18.87 -19.37 0.35
C LEU A 9 19.54 -20.69 0.73
N ALA A 10 20.62 -20.64 1.53
CA ALA A 10 21.30 -21.84 2.02
C ALA A 10 20.37 -22.70 2.89
N ILE A 11 19.57 -22.11 3.77
CA ILE A 11 18.57 -22.83 4.57
C ILE A 11 17.53 -23.51 3.67
N LEU A 12 17.02 -22.80 2.66
CA LEU A 12 16.06 -23.37 1.71
C LEU A 12 16.67 -24.53 0.89
N ILE A 13 17.94 -24.41 0.48
CA ILE A 13 18.67 -25.47 -0.23
C ILE A 13 18.90 -26.69 0.68
N ILE A 14 19.26 -26.48 1.96
CA ILE A 14 19.44 -27.57 2.93
C ILE A 14 18.10 -28.29 3.17
N LEU A 15 17.00 -27.55 3.32
CA LEU A 15 15.65 -28.13 3.43
C LEU A 15 15.26 -28.91 2.17
N TRP A 16 15.67 -28.43 1.00
CA TRP A 16 15.45 -29.13 -0.26
C TRP A 16 16.25 -30.43 -0.38
N LEU A 17 17.53 -30.42 -0.01
CA LEU A 17 18.39 -31.61 -0.01
C LEU A 17 17.91 -32.66 1.00
N THR A 18 17.55 -32.24 2.22
CA THR A 18 17.05 -33.15 3.26
C THR A 18 15.70 -33.78 2.89
N ALA A 19 14.82 -33.04 2.22
CA ALA A 19 13.58 -33.58 1.66
C ALA A 19 13.84 -34.62 0.56
N LYS A 20 14.83 -34.36 -0.31
CA LYS A 20 15.22 -35.30 -1.37
C LYS A 20 15.82 -36.61 -0.81
N ILE A 21 16.61 -36.50 0.26
CA ILE A 21 17.23 -37.65 0.95
C ILE A 21 16.18 -38.51 1.67
N SER A 22 15.16 -37.89 2.27
CA SER A 22 14.15 -38.59 3.07
C SER A 22 13.09 -39.34 2.27
N LYS A 23 13.10 -39.26 0.92
CA LYS A 23 12.12 -39.89 0.02
C LYS A 23 10.68 -39.79 0.54
N THR A 24 10.29 -38.62 1.06
CA THR A 24 8.94 -38.40 1.58
C THR A 24 7.91 -38.63 0.49
N GLU A 25 7.02 -39.60 0.69
CA GLU A 25 5.87 -39.84 -0.18
C GLU A 25 4.95 -38.61 -0.15
N CYS A 26 4.92 -37.85 -1.24
CA CYS A 26 4.03 -36.70 -1.38
C CYS A 26 2.61 -37.20 -1.68
N PRO A 27 1.60 -36.85 -0.88
CA PRO A 27 0.22 -37.28 -1.10
C PRO A 27 -0.49 -36.54 -2.24
N ILE A 28 0.21 -35.69 -2.98
CA ILE A 28 -0.36 -34.75 -3.97
C ILE A 28 0.25 -35.04 -5.35
N THR A 29 -0.62 -35.23 -6.35
CA THR A 29 -0.24 -35.49 -7.76
C THR A 29 -0.40 -34.27 -8.67
N GLU A 30 -0.68 -33.08 -8.14
CA GLU A 30 -0.91 -31.88 -8.96
C GLU A 30 0.36 -31.33 -9.64
N THR A 31 0.16 -30.81 -10.85
CA THR A 31 1.17 -30.33 -11.83
C THR A 31 1.43 -28.82 -11.72
N GLY A 32 1.65 -28.30 -10.50
CA GLY A 32 1.91 -26.87 -10.27
C GLY A 32 3.40 -26.50 -10.17
N TYR A 33 3.73 -25.22 -10.37
CA TYR A 33 5.10 -24.67 -10.20
C TYR A 33 5.65 -24.83 -8.76
N SER A 34 4.78 -25.02 -7.78
CA SER A 34 5.15 -25.29 -6.37
C SER A 34 5.61 -26.73 -6.12
N ARG A 35 5.63 -27.61 -7.14
CA ARG A 35 6.01 -29.02 -7.01
C ARG A 35 7.42 -29.23 -6.42
N VAL A 36 8.35 -28.33 -6.76
CA VAL A 36 9.75 -28.39 -6.29
C VAL A 36 9.83 -28.21 -4.76
N PHE A 37 8.89 -27.49 -4.16
CA PHE A 37 8.85 -27.18 -2.73
C PHE A 37 7.85 -28.02 -1.93
N LEU A 38 7.12 -28.95 -2.56
CA LEU A 38 6.17 -29.84 -1.86
C LEU A 38 6.86 -30.77 -0.86
N ALA A 39 7.93 -31.46 -1.25
CA ALA A 39 8.67 -32.36 -0.34
C ALA A 39 9.34 -31.59 0.83
N PRO A 40 10.01 -30.43 0.60
CA PRO A 40 10.48 -29.57 1.68
C PRO A 40 9.36 -29.09 2.62
N ALA A 41 8.19 -28.74 2.08
CA ALA A 41 7.04 -28.29 2.86
C ALA A 41 6.49 -29.39 3.78
N VAL A 42 6.48 -30.66 3.33
CA VAL A 42 6.12 -31.82 4.18
C VAL A 42 7.09 -31.95 5.36
N LEU A 43 8.39 -31.78 5.12
CA LEU A 43 9.41 -31.86 6.16
C LEU A 43 9.25 -30.72 7.17
N VAL A 44 9.01 -29.49 6.71
CA VAL A 44 8.73 -28.36 7.60
C VAL A 44 7.44 -28.53 8.38
N HIS A 45 6.39 -29.09 7.78
CA HIS A 45 5.14 -29.38 8.49
C HIS A 45 5.35 -30.42 9.60
N THR A 46 6.07 -31.50 9.32
CA THR A 46 6.35 -32.56 10.30
C THR A 46 7.30 -32.11 11.42
N TRP A 47 8.34 -31.33 11.08
CA TRP A 47 9.25 -30.72 12.07
C TRP A 47 8.55 -29.65 12.90
N GLY A 48 7.78 -28.78 12.25
CA GLY A 48 6.95 -27.77 12.89
C GLY A 48 5.98 -28.41 13.88
N ARG A 49 5.34 -29.53 13.53
CA ARG A 49 4.48 -30.29 14.45
C ARG A 49 5.27 -30.82 15.65
N ARG A 50 6.48 -31.38 15.48
CA ARG A 50 7.32 -31.87 16.59
C ARG A 50 7.77 -30.74 17.53
N ILE A 51 8.24 -29.62 16.98
CA ILE A 51 8.75 -28.47 17.75
C ILE A 51 7.61 -27.69 18.43
N PHE A 52 6.49 -27.49 17.72
CA PHE A 52 5.31 -26.77 18.22
C PHE A 52 4.59 -27.57 19.32
N PHE A 53 4.53 -28.90 19.20
CA PHE A 53 3.95 -29.77 20.23
C PHE A 53 4.78 -29.79 21.53
N GLN A 54 6.09 -29.57 21.44
CA GLN A 54 6.95 -29.42 22.63
C GLN A 54 6.85 -28.04 23.29
N ARG A 55 6.63 -26.94 22.54
CA ARG A 55 6.69 -25.56 23.07
C ARG A 55 5.36 -24.97 23.57
N ILE A 56 4.19 -25.45 23.13
CA ILE A 56 2.90 -24.73 23.34
C ILE A 56 1.93 -25.49 24.27
N LYS A 57 2.43 -25.96 25.41
CA LYS A 57 1.57 -26.45 26.49
C LYS A 57 0.97 -25.34 27.37
N GLY A 58 1.08 -24.05 27.01
CA GLY A 58 0.76 -22.98 27.97
C GLY A 58 0.42 -21.55 27.51
N ARG A 59 -0.21 -21.27 26.35
CA ARG A 59 -0.68 -19.87 26.08
C ARG A 59 -2.06 -19.76 25.41
N CYS A 60 -2.88 -18.87 25.96
CA CYS A 60 -4.31 -18.60 25.72
C CYS A 60 -4.75 -18.16 24.31
N GLY A 61 -3.94 -18.34 23.26
CA GLY A 61 -4.32 -18.08 21.86
C GLY A 61 -4.98 -19.28 21.14
N ALA A 62 -5.06 -20.43 21.81
CA ALA A 62 -5.50 -21.69 21.21
C ALA A 62 -7.01 -21.72 20.86
N GLY A 63 -7.86 -21.01 21.59
CA GLY A 63 -9.32 -21.05 21.43
C GLY A 63 -9.81 -20.52 20.06
N LYS A 64 -9.40 -19.30 19.68
CA LYS A 64 -9.79 -18.70 18.38
C LYS A 64 -9.21 -19.46 17.18
N ARG A 65 -7.94 -19.88 17.26
CA ARG A 65 -7.32 -20.73 16.21
C ARG A 65 -7.99 -22.11 16.11
N SER A 66 -8.40 -22.70 17.23
CA SER A 66 -9.13 -23.98 17.24
C SER A 66 -10.50 -23.85 16.57
N ILE A 67 -11.26 -22.79 16.85
CA ILE A 67 -12.58 -22.57 16.21
C ILE A 67 -12.43 -22.36 14.70
N LYS A 68 -11.49 -21.51 14.28
CA LYS A 68 -11.23 -21.24 12.86
C LYS A 68 -10.77 -22.50 12.12
N ASN A 69 -9.89 -23.30 12.73
CA ASN A 69 -9.44 -24.58 12.16
C ASN A 69 -10.58 -25.59 12.05
N ARG A 70 -11.51 -25.64 13.02
CA ARG A 70 -12.70 -26.51 12.95
C ARG A 70 -13.61 -26.12 11.79
N LYS A 71 -13.84 -24.81 11.60
CA LYS A 71 -14.63 -24.32 10.47
C LYS A 71 -13.97 -24.65 9.13
N LEU A 72 -12.67 -24.38 8.99
CA LEU A 72 -11.95 -24.69 7.76
C LEU A 72 -11.93 -26.21 7.46
N LEU A 73 -11.86 -27.04 8.50
CA LEU A 73 -11.98 -28.50 8.37
C LEU A 73 -13.35 -28.91 7.83
N SER A 74 -14.44 -28.38 8.39
CA SER A 74 -15.80 -28.66 7.89
C SER A 74 -16.00 -28.16 6.45
N ASP A 75 -15.40 -27.02 6.12
CA ASP A 75 -15.46 -26.42 4.80
C ASP A 75 -14.73 -27.30 3.76
N LEU A 76 -13.54 -27.80 4.08
CA LEU A 76 -12.79 -28.74 3.24
C LEU A 76 -13.50 -30.09 3.09
N GLN A 77 -14.09 -30.61 4.18
CA GLN A 77 -14.84 -31.87 4.15
C GLN A 77 -16.05 -31.78 3.21
N THR A 78 -16.71 -30.63 3.18
CA THR A 78 -17.84 -30.36 2.28
C THR A 78 -17.42 -30.29 0.80
N LEU A 79 -16.19 -29.85 0.52
CA LEU A 79 -15.68 -29.69 -0.85
C LEU A 79 -15.09 -30.98 -1.44
N TYR A 80 -14.53 -31.85 -0.60
CA TYR A 80 -13.89 -33.12 -0.99
C TYR A 80 -14.49 -34.31 -0.23
N PRO A 81 -15.75 -34.69 -0.53
CA PRO A 81 -16.38 -35.82 0.13
C PRO A 81 -15.69 -37.12 -0.30
N GLY A 82 -15.07 -37.84 0.65
CA GLY A 82 -14.36 -39.10 0.42
C GLY A 82 -12.90 -39.13 0.92
N GLU A 83 -12.31 -37.97 1.20
CA GLU A 83 -11.00 -37.89 1.85
C GLU A 83 -11.14 -37.78 3.38
N MET A 84 -10.21 -38.38 4.14
CA MET A 84 -10.17 -38.18 5.59
C MET A 84 -9.90 -36.69 5.90
N PRO A 85 -10.71 -36.06 6.78
CA PRO A 85 -10.68 -34.61 6.97
C PRO A 85 -9.31 -34.12 7.47
N ASP A 86 -8.69 -34.88 8.38
CA ASP A 86 -7.36 -34.58 8.90
C ASP A 86 -6.29 -34.65 7.80
N LYS A 87 -6.38 -35.62 6.90
CA LYS A 87 -5.43 -35.79 5.79
C LYS A 87 -5.54 -34.65 4.78
N ARG A 88 -6.76 -34.22 4.43
CA ARG A 88 -6.98 -33.07 3.53
C ARG A 88 -6.48 -31.77 4.13
N MET A 89 -6.68 -31.57 5.43
CA MET A 89 -6.18 -30.40 6.15
C MET A 89 -4.64 -30.37 6.17
N GLU A 90 -3.98 -31.52 6.32
CA GLU A 90 -2.53 -31.63 6.18
C GLU A 90 -2.06 -31.25 4.77
N ILE A 91 -2.72 -31.79 3.74
CA ILE A 91 -2.45 -31.46 2.32
C ILE A 91 -2.57 -29.94 2.08
N PHE A 92 -3.67 -29.33 2.53
CA PHE A 92 -3.92 -27.90 2.37
C PHE A 92 -2.82 -27.04 3.03
N ARG A 93 -2.36 -27.42 4.23
CA ARG A 93 -1.26 -26.73 4.92
C ARG A 93 0.07 -26.89 4.20
N ILE A 94 0.36 -28.09 3.70
CA ILE A 94 1.57 -28.36 2.91
C ILE A 94 1.60 -27.49 1.67
N GLU A 95 0.48 -27.34 0.97
CA GLU A 95 0.42 -26.45 -0.20
C GLU A 95 0.68 -24.99 0.14
N ILE A 96 0.12 -24.47 1.25
CA ILE A 96 0.39 -23.09 1.71
C ILE A 96 1.88 -22.90 2.04
N ILE A 97 2.47 -23.85 2.77
CA ILE A 97 3.89 -23.80 3.13
C ILE A 97 4.77 -23.85 1.88
N SER A 98 4.41 -24.68 0.89
CA SER A 98 5.12 -24.78 -0.38
C SER A 98 5.07 -23.47 -1.18
N THR A 99 3.91 -22.81 -1.26
CA THR A 99 3.79 -21.51 -1.95
C THR A 99 4.56 -20.41 -1.23
N ILE A 100 4.59 -20.42 0.12
CA ILE A 100 5.39 -19.48 0.91
C ILE A 100 6.89 -19.70 0.68
N MET A 101 7.34 -20.96 0.65
CA MET A 101 8.74 -21.29 0.37
C MET A 101 9.17 -20.83 -1.03
N LEU A 102 8.30 -21.03 -2.03
CA LEU A 102 8.54 -20.54 -3.39
C LEU A 102 8.70 -19.02 -3.41
N LEU A 103 7.77 -18.28 -2.77
CA LEU A 103 7.81 -16.82 -2.72
C LEU A 103 9.04 -16.31 -1.97
N ALA A 104 9.41 -16.96 -0.87
CA ALA A 104 10.60 -16.64 -0.10
C ALA A 104 11.89 -16.89 -0.91
N ALA A 105 11.95 -17.99 -1.68
CA ALA A 105 13.08 -18.28 -2.56
C ALA A 105 13.21 -17.24 -3.66
N THR A 106 12.12 -16.92 -4.37
CA THR A 106 12.13 -15.91 -5.44
C THR A 106 12.44 -14.53 -4.88
N GLY A 107 11.87 -14.17 -3.72
CA GLY A 107 12.14 -12.91 -3.05
C GLY A 107 13.60 -12.77 -2.62
N ALA A 108 14.19 -13.83 -2.05
CA ALA A 108 15.61 -13.84 -1.68
C ALA A 108 16.54 -13.76 -2.90
N ILE A 109 16.20 -14.42 -4.01
CA ILE A 109 16.94 -14.30 -5.28
C ILE A 109 16.87 -12.87 -5.81
N VAL A 110 15.69 -12.24 -5.80
CA VAL A 110 15.52 -10.84 -6.23
C VAL A 110 16.29 -9.90 -5.31
N CYS A 111 16.20 -10.06 -3.98
CA CYS A 111 16.96 -9.22 -3.04
C CYS A 111 18.47 -9.36 -3.25
N LEU A 112 18.95 -10.59 -3.47
CA LEU A 112 20.35 -10.86 -3.75
C LEU A 112 20.76 -10.24 -5.10
N ALA A 113 19.94 -10.40 -6.15
CA ALA A 113 20.17 -9.78 -7.45
C ALA A 113 20.19 -8.25 -7.35
N VAL A 114 19.23 -7.63 -6.66
CA VAL A 114 19.25 -6.18 -6.41
C VAL A 114 20.50 -5.80 -5.64
N SER A 115 20.86 -6.48 -4.55
CA SER A 115 22.08 -6.14 -3.81
C SER A 115 23.38 -6.29 -4.62
N LEU A 116 23.41 -7.20 -5.60
CA LEU A 116 24.54 -7.37 -6.52
C LEU A 116 24.51 -6.37 -7.69
N LEU A 117 23.33 -5.98 -8.16
CA LEU A 117 23.13 -4.99 -9.22
C LEU A 117 23.29 -3.54 -8.70
N SER A 118 22.86 -3.29 -7.46
CA SER A 118 23.10 -2.05 -6.71
C SER A 118 24.57 -1.87 -6.38
N ALA A 119 25.33 -2.97 -6.24
CA ALA A 119 26.79 -2.91 -6.16
C ALA A 119 27.44 -2.40 -7.46
N ASP A 120 26.71 -2.38 -8.59
CA ASP A 120 27.15 -1.81 -9.89
C ASP A 120 26.38 -0.55 -10.30
N GLN A 121 25.42 -0.11 -9.46
CA GLN A 121 24.74 1.19 -9.57
C GLN A 121 25.13 2.11 -8.41
N ALA A 122 26.45 2.22 -8.20
CA ALA A 122 26.97 3.47 -7.69
C ALA A 122 26.43 4.60 -8.59
N VAL A 123 25.74 5.56 -7.99
CA VAL A 123 25.34 6.84 -8.62
C VAL A 123 26.58 7.73 -8.87
N LEU A 124 27.77 7.16 -8.67
CA LEU A 124 29.07 7.64 -9.11
C LEU A 124 29.69 6.62 -10.08
N LYS A 125 29.42 6.80 -11.37
CA LYS A 125 30.39 6.54 -12.44
C LYS A 125 30.65 7.91 -13.07
N ASP A 126 31.89 8.41 -12.91
CA ASP A 126 32.36 9.76 -13.27
C ASP A 126 31.54 10.90 -12.64
N GLY A 127 31.66 11.01 -11.32
CA GLY A 127 30.88 11.92 -10.50
C GLY A 127 31.19 13.41 -10.64
N ASN A 128 30.43 14.14 -11.48
CA ASN A 128 30.14 15.55 -11.14
C ASN A 128 29.01 16.28 -11.93
N VAL A 129 27.73 15.87 -11.87
CA VAL A 129 26.65 16.83 -12.24
C VAL A 129 25.35 16.66 -11.44
N ILE A 130 24.90 17.77 -10.81
CA ILE A 130 23.53 18.01 -10.32
C ILE A 130 22.90 19.09 -11.21
N TYR A 131 21.70 18.85 -11.77
CA TYR A 131 20.97 19.84 -12.57
C TYR A 131 20.07 20.74 -11.72
N ARG A 132 20.12 22.06 -11.99
CA ARG A 132 19.22 23.09 -11.44
C ARG A 132 17.85 23.04 -12.11
N ASN A 133 16.78 23.16 -11.32
CA ASN A 133 15.47 23.59 -11.83
C ASN A 133 15.38 25.13 -11.74
N THR A 134 15.14 25.76 -12.88
CA THR A 134 14.49 27.07 -13.03
C THR A 134 13.04 26.76 -13.50
N TYR A 135 11.97 27.49 -13.27
CA TYR A 135 11.69 28.92 -13.12
C TYR A 135 10.36 29.07 -12.33
N GLY A 136 10.22 30.18 -11.61
CA GLY A 136 9.07 31.11 -11.68
C GLY A 136 7.66 30.68 -11.22
N GLY A 137 7.05 31.53 -10.40
CA GLY A 137 5.60 31.60 -10.18
C GLY A 137 5.30 32.46 -8.94
N MET A 138 4.62 33.60 -8.98
CA MET A 138 3.78 34.17 -10.03
C MET A 138 3.76 35.70 -9.89
N ASP A 139 3.80 36.42 -11.01
CA ASP A 139 3.04 37.66 -11.15
C ASP A 139 1.56 37.27 -11.29
N ILE A 140 0.65 38.04 -10.68
CA ILE A 140 -0.75 38.08 -11.09
C ILE A 140 -1.17 39.54 -11.20
N GLU A 141 -1.49 39.90 -12.45
CA GLU A 141 -1.92 41.20 -12.98
C GLU A 141 -3.37 41.56 -12.62
N ALA A 142 -3.76 42.80 -12.92
CA ALA A 142 -5.15 43.13 -13.23
C ALA A 142 -5.21 44.07 -14.45
N ASP A 143 -5.78 43.58 -15.54
CA ASP A 143 -6.02 44.28 -16.81
C ASP A 143 -7.40 44.97 -16.84
N LEU A 144 -7.49 46.09 -17.56
CA LEU A 144 -8.74 46.73 -18.00
C LEU A 144 -8.60 47.22 -19.45
N SER A 145 -9.66 47.07 -20.25
CA SER A 145 -9.77 47.52 -21.64
C SER A 145 -10.73 48.72 -21.79
N ALA A 146 -10.47 49.56 -22.79
CA ALA A 146 -11.45 50.50 -23.33
C ALA A 146 -11.21 50.68 -24.84
N GLY A 147 -12.20 50.27 -25.64
CA GLY A 147 -12.24 50.51 -27.09
C GLY A 147 -12.97 51.80 -27.45
N ILE A 148 -12.48 52.51 -28.47
CA ILE A 148 -13.25 53.51 -29.22
C ILE A 148 -13.21 53.11 -30.70
N THR A 149 -14.38 53.04 -31.31
CA THR A 149 -14.57 52.76 -32.74
C THR A 149 -14.35 54.03 -33.57
N VAL A 150 -13.50 53.96 -34.59
CA VAL A 150 -13.50 54.93 -35.70
C VAL A 150 -13.31 54.14 -37.00
N ASP A 151 -14.26 54.27 -37.93
CA ASP A 151 -14.30 53.66 -39.28
C ASP A 151 -14.31 52.10 -39.33
N ASP A 152 -15.22 51.48 -38.56
CA ASP A 152 -15.63 50.05 -38.66
C ASP A 152 -14.56 48.94 -38.49
N GLU A 153 -13.33 49.27 -38.05
CA GLU A 153 -12.38 48.27 -37.50
C GLU A 153 -12.09 48.54 -36.01
N GLU A 154 -12.30 47.52 -35.17
CA GLU A 154 -12.10 47.55 -33.73
C GLU A 154 -10.66 47.14 -33.39
N ASN A 155 -9.87 48.06 -32.84
CA ASN A 155 -8.52 47.78 -32.34
C ASN A 155 -8.40 48.16 -30.85
N GLU A 156 -8.01 47.21 -30.00
CA GLU A 156 -7.75 47.41 -28.57
C GLU A 156 -6.25 47.65 -28.30
N TYR A 157 -5.94 48.60 -27.40
CA TYR A 157 -4.58 48.82 -26.85
C TYR A 157 -4.65 48.87 -25.31
N PRO A 158 -3.84 48.09 -24.57
CA PRO A 158 -3.85 48.09 -23.10
C PRO A 158 -3.03 49.24 -22.49
N LEU A 159 -3.57 49.88 -21.45
CA LEU A 159 -2.91 50.91 -20.62
C LEU A 159 -3.21 50.66 -19.14
N SER A 160 -2.18 50.55 -18.31
CA SER A 160 -2.27 50.35 -16.85
C SER A 160 -2.05 51.67 -16.09
N VAL A 161 -2.95 51.99 -15.15
CA VAL A 161 -2.87 53.19 -14.29
C VAL A 161 -2.92 52.78 -12.81
N THR A 162 -2.05 53.39 -11.99
CA THR A 162 -1.92 53.13 -10.55
C THR A 162 -2.45 54.30 -9.72
N PHE A 163 -3.20 54.03 -8.64
CA PHE A 163 -3.63 55.04 -7.67
C PHE A 163 -2.63 55.14 -6.51
N PRO A 164 -2.12 56.33 -6.14
CA PRO A 164 -1.20 56.46 -5.01
C PRO A 164 -1.91 56.40 -3.65
N ALA A 165 -1.27 55.73 -2.70
CA ALA A 165 -1.68 55.68 -1.29
C ALA A 165 -1.52 57.03 -0.58
N ARG A 166 -2.29 57.20 0.49
CA ARG A 166 -2.38 58.41 1.32
C ARG A 166 -1.01 58.80 1.88
N VAL A 167 -0.76 60.10 1.89
CA VAL A 167 0.53 60.71 2.22
C VAL A 167 0.50 61.23 3.66
N TYR A 168 1.47 60.81 4.49
CA TYR A 168 1.73 61.46 5.78
C TYR A 168 2.40 62.82 5.57
N SER A 169 1.99 63.83 6.34
CA SER A 169 2.61 65.16 6.38
C SER A 169 4.00 65.10 7.02
N TYR A 170 4.90 66.03 6.65
CA TYR A 170 6.28 66.12 7.17
C TYR A 170 6.33 66.10 8.71
N ASP A 171 5.42 66.85 9.35
CA ASP A 171 5.36 66.96 10.82
C ASP A 171 4.89 65.66 11.53
N GLU A 172 4.18 64.78 10.82
CA GLU A 172 3.74 63.48 11.36
C GLU A 172 4.81 62.40 11.21
N ALA A 173 5.61 62.44 10.13
CA ALA A 173 6.72 61.52 9.93
C ALA A 173 7.88 61.80 10.90
N ASP A 174 8.21 63.07 11.14
CA ASP A 174 9.30 63.44 12.07
C ASP A 174 8.98 63.04 13.53
N ALA A 175 7.70 63.07 13.93
CA ALA A 175 7.27 62.61 15.25
C ALA A 175 7.30 61.06 15.41
N LEU A 176 7.16 60.32 14.30
CA LEU A 176 7.14 58.85 14.29
C LEU A 176 8.54 58.23 14.16
N PHE A 177 9.54 58.99 13.71
CA PHE A 177 10.91 58.51 13.55
C PHE A 177 11.57 58.08 14.89
N PRO A 178 11.48 58.84 16.00
CA PRO A 178 12.02 58.41 17.29
C PRO A 178 11.35 57.14 17.85
N GLU A 179 10.04 56.98 17.65
CA GLU A 179 9.30 55.78 18.07
C GLU A 179 9.72 54.54 17.28
N MET A 180 9.95 54.72 15.98
CA MET A 180 10.43 53.68 15.08
C MET A 180 11.88 53.28 15.41
N SER A 181 12.76 54.26 15.64
CA SER A 181 14.16 54.03 16.06
C SER A 181 14.24 53.20 17.33
N SER A 182 13.38 53.47 18.32
CA SER A 182 13.33 52.69 19.57
C SER A 182 12.86 51.25 19.36
N LYS A 183 11.95 51.00 18.42
CA LYS A 183 11.50 49.64 18.07
C LYS A 183 12.51 48.86 17.26
N ILE A 184 13.28 49.53 16.39
CA ILE A 184 14.35 48.89 15.62
C ILE A 184 15.39 48.28 16.55
N ASP A 185 15.76 48.97 17.64
CA ASP A 185 16.81 48.48 18.54
C ASP A 185 16.49 47.09 19.13
N GLY A 186 15.20 46.79 19.37
CA GLY A 186 14.76 45.47 19.81
C GLY A 186 14.65 44.43 18.70
N ILE A 187 14.30 44.85 17.47
CA ILE A 187 14.16 43.95 16.32
C ILE A 187 15.54 43.56 15.78
N LEU A 188 16.49 44.51 15.77
CA LEU A 188 17.84 44.33 15.25
C LEU A 188 18.59 43.22 16.00
N LEU A 189 18.45 43.15 17.32
CA LEU A 189 19.15 42.20 18.19
C LEU A 189 18.83 40.72 17.89
N GLY A 190 17.65 40.41 17.36
CA GLY A 190 17.25 39.05 17.00
C GLY A 190 17.33 38.09 18.19
N GLU A 191 18.19 37.07 18.08
CA GLU A 191 18.45 36.06 19.13
C GLU A 191 19.54 36.49 20.13
N ASN A 192 20.15 37.66 19.95
CA ASN A 192 21.22 38.16 20.81
C ASN A 192 20.66 38.97 21.99
N ASP A 193 21.19 38.75 23.19
CA ASP A 193 20.71 39.41 24.41
C ASP A 193 21.12 40.89 24.51
N ARG A 194 22.26 41.27 23.92
CA ARG A 194 22.85 42.63 24.03
C ARG A 194 23.64 43.02 22.78
N ALA A 195 23.60 44.31 22.43
CA ALA A 195 24.36 44.87 21.30
C ALA A 195 25.89 44.80 21.51
N ASP A 196 26.32 44.70 22.78
CA ASP A 196 27.73 44.57 23.18
C ASP A 196 28.25 43.10 23.16
N HIS A 197 27.41 42.13 22.80
CA HIS A 197 27.77 40.71 22.77
C HIS A 197 26.95 39.96 21.70
N ILE A 198 27.37 40.09 20.44
CA ILE A 198 26.73 39.45 19.30
C ILE A 198 27.48 38.18 18.93
N LEU A 199 26.76 37.06 18.95
CA LEU A 199 27.25 35.73 18.57
C LEU A 199 26.45 35.13 17.40
N TYR A 200 25.19 35.53 17.25
CA TYR A 200 24.24 35.00 16.28
C TYR A 200 23.81 36.07 15.26
N PRO A 201 23.24 35.68 14.10
CA PRO A 201 22.80 36.63 13.07
C PRO A 201 21.88 37.75 13.60
N VAL A 202 22.05 38.94 13.02
CA VAL A 202 21.34 40.19 13.36
C VAL A 202 20.22 40.41 12.34
N SER A 203 19.04 40.86 12.76
CA SER A 203 17.90 41.00 11.85
C SER A 203 17.88 42.36 11.13
N MET A 204 18.31 42.39 9.86
CA MET A 204 18.34 43.59 9.02
C MET A 204 16.99 43.84 8.32
N VAL A 205 16.06 44.52 9.00
CA VAL A 205 14.74 44.85 8.44
C VAL A 205 14.81 46.00 7.42
N ARG A 206 14.14 45.84 6.27
CA ARG A 206 14.06 46.88 5.21
C ARG A 206 12.84 47.80 5.37
N SER A 207 11.86 47.38 6.14
CA SER A 207 10.69 48.18 6.54
C SER A 207 10.14 47.64 7.86
N VAL A 208 9.51 48.51 8.65
CA VAL A 208 8.88 48.14 9.93
C VAL A 208 7.38 48.27 9.77
N GLU A 209 6.63 47.22 10.09
CA GLU A 209 5.18 47.21 9.97
C GLU A 209 4.54 48.33 10.81
N GLY A 210 3.73 49.17 10.17
CA GLY A 210 3.09 50.34 10.78
C GLY A 210 3.85 51.67 10.66
N TYR A 211 5.02 51.70 10.01
CA TYR A 211 5.79 52.94 9.76
C TYR A 211 6.12 53.12 8.26
N PRO A 212 6.14 54.36 7.74
CA PRO A 212 6.27 54.62 6.31
C PRO A 212 7.72 54.68 5.79
N PHE A 213 8.72 54.32 6.61
CA PHE A 213 10.14 54.46 6.27
C PHE A 213 10.69 53.22 5.56
N SER A 214 11.48 53.45 4.52
CA SER A 214 12.33 52.41 3.91
C SER A 214 13.72 52.52 4.50
N ILE A 215 14.26 51.41 5.01
CA ILE A 215 15.54 51.38 5.71
C ILE A 215 16.55 50.65 4.84
N ASN A 216 17.65 51.32 4.53
CA ASN A 216 18.81 50.71 3.89
C ASN A 216 19.98 50.70 4.86
N TRP A 217 20.62 49.54 5.03
CA TRP A 217 21.68 49.34 6.02
C TRP A 217 23.05 49.38 5.36
N GLU A 218 23.94 50.20 5.90
CA GLU A 218 25.35 50.28 5.53
C GLU A 218 26.23 49.85 6.70
N CYS A 219 27.15 48.94 6.45
CA CYS A 219 28.04 48.38 7.47
C CYS A 219 29.44 48.94 7.32
N SER A 220 30.08 49.28 8.45
CA SER A 220 31.49 49.70 8.46
C SER A 220 32.47 48.57 8.12
N ASN A 221 32.09 47.31 8.34
CA ASN A 221 32.89 46.15 7.98
C ASN A 221 32.02 44.97 7.49
N TYR A 222 31.92 44.83 6.17
CA TYR A 222 31.16 43.76 5.51
C TYR A 222 31.82 42.38 5.59
N GLU A 223 33.08 42.28 5.99
CA GLU A 223 33.75 40.97 6.18
C GLU A 223 33.24 40.25 7.43
N LEU A 224 32.75 41.01 8.43
CA LEU A 224 32.26 40.46 9.70
C LEU A 224 30.73 40.43 9.80
N LEU A 225 30.03 41.30 9.07
CA LEU A 225 28.57 41.38 9.07
C LEU A 225 28.07 41.68 7.64
N ASP A 226 27.42 40.70 7.04
CA ASP A 226 26.94 40.79 5.65
C ASP A 226 25.65 41.64 5.54
N TYR A 227 25.28 42.05 4.33
CA TYR A 227 24.12 42.91 4.03
C TYR A 227 22.76 42.28 4.39
N ASP A 228 22.72 40.96 4.59
CA ASP A 228 21.54 40.19 5.02
C ASP A 228 21.54 39.91 6.54
N GLY A 229 22.55 40.37 7.28
CA GLY A 229 22.61 40.25 8.75
C GLY A 229 23.30 39.00 9.28
N VAL A 230 23.96 38.23 8.42
CA VAL A 230 24.78 37.08 8.82
C VAL A 230 26.09 37.57 9.43
N VAL A 231 26.43 37.07 10.61
CA VAL A 231 27.65 37.40 11.35
C VAL A 231 28.70 36.33 11.06
N HIS A 232 29.86 36.75 10.54
CA HIS A 232 31.00 35.89 10.25
C HIS A 232 32.05 36.05 11.35
N ASN A 233 31.90 35.30 12.45
CA ASN A 233 32.76 35.36 13.63
C ASN A 233 33.63 34.11 13.85
N GLU A 234 33.89 33.37 12.77
CA GLU A 234 34.61 32.10 12.75
C GLU A 234 36.14 32.27 12.87
N GLU A 235 36.70 33.35 12.31
CA GLU A 235 38.15 33.63 12.30
C GLU A 235 38.58 34.69 13.34
N LEU A 236 37.64 35.21 14.14
CA LEU A 236 37.91 36.25 15.12
C LEU A 236 38.62 35.67 16.35
N GLU A 237 39.73 36.28 16.78
CA GLU A 237 40.41 35.94 18.05
C GLU A 237 40.04 36.91 19.19
N GLU A 238 39.74 38.17 18.84
CA GLU A 238 39.35 39.24 19.77
C GLU A 238 38.06 39.92 19.31
N PRO A 239 37.22 40.43 20.23
CA PRO A 239 35.94 41.04 19.88
C PRO A 239 36.12 42.40 19.19
N VAL A 240 35.58 42.53 17.97
CA VAL A 240 35.68 43.72 17.11
C VAL A 240 34.39 44.56 17.15
N MET A 241 34.55 45.88 17.15
CA MET A 241 33.43 46.82 17.07
C MET A 241 33.09 47.10 15.60
N VAL A 242 31.81 46.94 15.25
CA VAL A 242 31.27 47.26 13.93
C VAL A 242 30.14 48.28 14.08
N THR A 243 30.27 49.42 13.42
CA THR A 243 29.23 50.44 13.35
C THR A 243 28.32 50.15 12.15
N LEU A 244 27.02 50.15 12.39
CA LEU A 244 25.94 49.99 11.41
C LEU A 244 25.22 51.33 11.24
N THR A 245 25.07 51.77 9.99
CA THR A 245 24.39 53.01 9.63
C THR A 245 23.14 52.69 8.81
N GLY A 246 21.96 52.99 9.34
CA GLY A 246 20.69 52.86 8.61
C GLY A 246 20.27 54.18 7.98
N ASP A 247 20.23 54.26 6.66
CA ASP A 247 19.55 55.35 5.93
C ASP A 247 18.05 55.05 5.89
N CYS A 248 17.29 55.79 6.67
CA CYS A 248 15.84 55.74 6.68
C CYS A 248 15.32 56.83 5.75
N SER A 249 14.81 56.44 4.58
CA SER A 249 14.27 57.38 3.60
C SER A 249 12.75 57.36 3.60
N TYR A 250 12.17 58.56 3.55
CA TYR A 250 10.77 58.76 3.21
C TYR A 250 10.67 60.00 2.31
N ARG A 251 10.34 59.78 1.04
CA ARG A 251 10.26 60.81 -0.01
C ARG A 251 11.61 61.48 -0.31
N HIS A 252 11.80 62.74 0.09
CA HIS A 252 13.01 63.53 -0.16
C HIS A 252 13.83 63.75 1.12
N ASP A 253 13.34 63.19 2.24
CA ASP A 253 13.94 63.35 3.55
C ASP A 253 14.61 62.04 3.96
N HIS A 254 15.81 62.18 4.50
CA HIS A 254 16.67 61.09 4.96
C HIS A 254 16.98 61.30 6.44
N TRP A 255 16.77 60.26 7.24
CA TRP A 255 17.21 60.20 8.62
C TRP A 255 18.23 59.08 8.79
N TYR A 256 19.28 59.34 9.56
CA TYR A 256 20.35 58.38 9.79
C TYR A 256 20.25 57.76 11.18
N LEU A 257 20.31 56.43 11.24
CA LEU A 257 20.49 55.68 12.47
C LEU A 257 21.93 55.19 12.53
N VAL A 258 22.65 55.44 13.63
CA VAL A 258 23.98 54.87 13.85
C VAL A 258 23.93 53.96 15.08
N ARG A 259 24.43 52.73 14.95
CA ARG A 259 24.49 51.73 16.02
C ARG A 259 25.84 51.03 16.05
N ASP A 260 26.44 50.96 17.22
CA ASP A 260 27.69 50.24 17.43
C ASP A 260 27.39 48.85 17.97
N LEU A 261 27.90 47.82 17.30
CA LEU A 261 27.70 46.41 17.62
C LEU A 261 29.04 45.75 17.91
N ARG A 262 29.12 44.93 18.96
CA ARG A 262 30.34 44.17 19.29
C ARG A 262 30.19 42.72 18.90
N ILE A 263 30.96 42.30 17.90
CA ILE A 263 30.98 40.91 17.42
C ILE A 263 32.01 40.14 18.23
N CYS A 264 31.58 39.06 18.89
CA CYS A 264 32.44 38.21 19.72
C CYS A 264 32.81 36.90 18.99
N PRO A 265 34.01 36.34 19.25
CA PRO A 265 34.44 35.09 18.64
C PRO A 265 33.65 33.88 19.16
N ARG A 266 33.34 32.92 18.28
CA ARG A 266 32.54 31.74 18.61
C ARG A 266 33.41 30.61 19.17
N GLU A 267 32.99 30.00 20.29
CA GLU A 267 33.58 28.75 20.76
C GLU A 267 33.01 27.57 19.94
N LEU A 268 33.83 26.93 19.11
CA LEU A 268 33.44 25.75 18.32
C LEU A 268 33.28 24.51 19.22
N THR A 269 32.29 23.67 18.92
CA THR A 269 32.12 22.40 19.63
C THR A 269 33.16 21.34 19.22
N ALA A 270 33.42 20.36 20.09
CA ALA A 270 34.41 19.30 19.82
C ALA A 270 34.09 18.46 18.56
N GLU A 271 32.82 18.38 18.15
CA GLU A 271 32.41 17.69 16.92
C GLU A 271 32.64 18.55 15.67
N GLU A 272 32.41 19.87 15.76
CA GLU A 272 32.63 20.83 14.67
C GLU A 272 34.14 21.01 14.39
N THR A 273 34.98 21.04 15.42
CA THR A 273 36.46 21.11 15.27
C THR A 273 37.05 19.90 14.57
N ILE A 274 36.54 18.69 14.87
CA ILE A 274 36.95 17.46 14.17
C ILE A 274 36.48 17.50 12.71
N ALA A 275 35.27 17.97 12.44
CA ALA A 275 34.74 18.06 11.08
C ALA A 275 35.53 19.06 10.22
N GLU A 276 35.91 20.21 10.79
CA GLU A 276 36.68 21.22 10.09
C GLU A 276 38.12 20.75 9.83
N GLU A 277 38.76 20.07 10.79
CA GLU A 277 40.10 19.50 10.58
C GLU A 277 40.10 18.39 9.50
N ILE A 278 39.02 17.58 9.43
CA ILE A 278 38.87 16.59 8.35
C ILE A 278 38.72 17.30 7.00
N ARG A 279 37.97 18.41 6.95
CA ARG A 279 37.74 19.18 5.73
C ARG A 279 39.03 19.81 5.23
N GLU A 280 39.75 20.50 6.10
CA GLU A 280 41.03 21.13 5.79
C GLU A 280 42.07 20.10 5.33
N ALA A 281 42.15 18.94 5.99
CA ALA A 281 43.05 17.85 5.58
C ALA A 281 42.68 17.24 4.21
N VAL A 282 41.40 17.22 3.84
CA VAL A 282 40.94 16.78 2.51
C VAL A 282 41.26 17.83 1.45
N ASP A 283 41.03 19.11 1.74
CA ASP A 283 41.32 20.22 0.82
C ASP A 283 42.84 20.37 0.59
N GLU A 284 43.67 20.17 1.62
CA GLU A 284 45.13 20.17 1.48
C GLU A 284 45.64 18.98 0.65
N ALA A 285 45.02 17.81 0.80
CA ALA A 285 45.32 16.64 -0.01
C ALA A 285 44.92 16.83 -1.49
N ASP A 286 43.81 17.54 -1.74
CA ASP A 286 43.34 17.91 -3.07
C ASP A 286 44.31 18.89 -3.74
N LEU A 287 44.68 19.98 -3.05
CA LEU A 287 45.65 20.98 -3.54
C LEU A 287 47.02 20.38 -3.88
N LYS A 288 47.50 19.40 -3.08
CA LYS A 288 48.79 18.73 -3.34
C LYS A 288 48.74 17.76 -4.52
N SER A 289 47.54 17.33 -4.92
CA SER A 289 47.33 16.29 -5.92
C SER A 289 46.66 16.82 -7.20
N GLU A 290 46.66 18.15 -7.40
CA GLU A 290 45.97 18.85 -8.50
C GLU A 290 46.31 18.30 -9.91
N SER A 291 47.52 17.75 -10.09
CA SER A 291 47.99 17.15 -11.35
C SER A 291 47.92 15.62 -11.41
N GLU A 292 47.46 14.95 -10.35
CA GLU A 292 47.36 13.49 -10.26
C GLU A 292 45.92 13.01 -10.57
N GLU A 293 45.78 11.80 -11.11
CA GLU A 293 44.49 11.23 -11.53
C GLU A 293 43.59 10.80 -10.35
N SER A 294 44.11 10.87 -9.12
CA SER A 294 43.39 10.49 -7.90
C SER A 294 43.91 11.25 -6.68
N VAL A 295 43.00 11.71 -5.82
CA VAL A 295 43.33 12.38 -4.55
C VAL A 295 43.48 11.33 -3.43
N PRO A 296 44.64 11.22 -2.75
CA PRO A 296 44.79 10.34 -1.60
C PRO A 296 44.10 10.94 -0.37
N LEU A 297 43.09 10.26 0.17
CA LEU A 297 42.38 10.70 1.38
C LEU A 297 43.29 10.60 2.63
N PRO A 298 43.16 11.52 3.61
CA PRO A 298 44.01 11.51 4.79
C PRO A 298 43.75 10.29 5.69
N GLU A 299 44.84 9.68 6.19
CA GLU A 299 44.80 8.50 7.06
C GLU A 299 44.71 8.84 8.56
N SER A 300 45.07 10.07 8.93
CA SER A 300 45.06 10.56 10.32
C SER A 300 44.88 12.07 10.41
N ILE A 301 44.13 12.50 11.42
CA ILE A 301 44.04 13.88 11.92
C ILE A 301 44.61 13.95 13.34
N SER A 302 44.77 15.15 13.92
CA SER A 302 45.30 15.35 15.28
C SER A 302 44.54 14.54 16.34
N PHE A 303 43.24 14.30 16.12
CA PHE A 303 42.37 13.55 17.02
C PHE A 303 42.32 12.02 16.78
N GLY A 304 43.01 11.48 15.76
CA GLY A 304 43.12 10.04 15.54
C GLY A 304 43.11 9.58 14.08
N THR A 305 43.10 8.25 13.87
CA THR A 305 43.08 7.62 12.54
C THR A 305 41.67 7.61 11.94
N ILE A 306 41.53 8.07 10.70
CA ILE A 306 40.24 8.15 10.00
C ILE A 306 39.98 6.84 9.26
N ARG A 307 38.75 6.32 9.37
CA ARG A 307 38.29 5.18 8.58
C ARG A 307 37.14 5.63 7.66
N TRP A 308 37.47 5.79 6.39
CA TRP A 308 36.49 6.09 5.36
C TRP A 308 35.55 4.89 5.12
N SER A 309 34.25 5.16 5.10
CA SER A 309 33.22 4.15 4.78
C SER A 309 32.12 4.81 3.97
N GLU A 310 31.76 4.17 2.85
CA GLU A 310 30.65 4.60 2.01
C GLU A 310 29.31 4.26 2.69
N LYS A 311 28.37 5.22 2.66
CA LYS A 311 27.00 5.01 3.14
C LYS A 311 26.16 4.50 1.98
N VAL A 312 26.08 3.17 1.83
CA VAL A 312 25.23 2.53 0.83
C VAL A 312 23.79 2.50 1.34
N ASP A 313 22.88 3.22 0.68
CA ASP A 313 21.43 3.10 0.89
C ASP A 313 20.95 1.78 0.26
N ASP A 314 20.98 0.71 1.05
CA ASP A 314 20.51 -0.61 0.63
C ASP A 314 18.98 -0.65 0.64
N ALA A 315 18.35 -0.75 -0.54
CA ALA A 315 16.90 -0.94 -0.68
C ALA A 315 16.45 -2.39 -0.37
N GLY A 316 17.39 -3.34 -0.23
CA GLY A 316 17.12 -4.74 0.05
C GLY A 316 16.25 -5.03 1.29
N PRO A 317 16.36 -4.32 2.43
CA PRO A 317 15.51 -4.52 3.59
C PRO A 317 14.04 -4.19 3.32
N MET A 318 13.76 -3.17 2.50
CA MET A 318 12.39 -2.77 2.13
C MET A 318 11.72 -3.86 1.28
N ILE A 319 12.45 -4.45 0.32
CA ILE A 319 11.98 -5.56 -0.50
C ILE A 319 11.70 -6.81 0.34
N LEU A 320 12.61 -7.14 1.27
CA LEU A 320 12.43 -8.28 2.18
C LEU A 320 11.17 -8.12 3.05
N MET A 321 10.91 -6.92 3.57
CA MET A 321 9.70 -6.60 4.31
C MET A 321 8.44 -6.78 3.45
N GLY A 322 8.48 -6.37 2.18
CA GLY A 322 7.41 -6.60 1.21
C GLY A 322 7.11 -8.09 1.00
N VAL A 323 8.14 -8.93 0.83
CA VAL A 323 7.98 -10.39 0.66
C VAL A 323 7.36 -11.03 1.90
N ILE A 324 7.77 -10.62 3.11
CA ILE A 324 7.19 -11.09 4.37
C ILE A 324 5.71 -10.70 4.45
N LEU A 325 5.35 -9.47 4.07
CA LEU A 325 3.97 -9.01 4.07
C LEU A 325 3.09 -9.84 3.13
N VAL A 326 3.56 -10.13 1.92
CA VAL A 326 2.83 -10.97 0.95
C VAL A 326 2.66 -12.40 1.49
N CYS A 327 3.67 -12.99 2.13
CA CYS A 327 3.55 -14.29 2.79
C CYS A 327 2.45 -14.31 3.88
N ILE A 328 2.32 -13.23 4.66
CA ILE A 328 1.28 -13.11 5.70
C ILE A 328 -0.12 -13.01 5.08
N ILE A 329 -0.26 -12.26 3.99
CA ILE A 329 -1.55 -12.06 3.28
C ILE A 329 -1.99 -13.33 2.52
N LEU A 330 -1.06 -14.17 2.07
CA LEU A 330 -1.37 -15.37 1.29
C LEU A 330 -2.21 -16.39 2.09
N ILE A 331 -2.02 -16.47 3.41
CA ILE A 331 -2.76 -17.40 4.28
C ILE A 331 -4.28 -17.13 4.24
N PRO A 332 -4.79 -15.93 4.60
CA PRO A 332 -6.23 -15.66 4.52
C PRO A 332 -6.75 -15.65 3.08
N PHE A 333 -5.91 -15.33 2.09
CA PHE A 333 -6.32 -15.39 0.68
C PHE A 333 -6.69 -16.81 0.27
N LYS A 334 -5.85 -17.81 0.58
CA LYS A 334 -6.14 -19.21 0.25
C LYS A 334 -7.34 -19.78 1.01
N GLU A 335 -7.60 -19.33 2.23
CA GLU A 335 -8.84 -19.66 2.95
C GLU A 335 -10.09 -19.04 2.29
N SER A 336 -9.95 -17.85 1.71
CA SER A 336 -11.03 -17.18 0.96
C SER A 336 -11.38 -17.94 -0.33
N GLU A 337 -10.40 -18.55 -0.99
CA GLU A 337 -10.63 -19.42 -2.16
C GLU A 337 -11.53 -20.61 -1.79
N VAL A 338 -11.30 -21.25 -0.64
CA VAL A 338 -12.17 -22.34 -0.14
C VAL A 338 -13.60 -21.85 0.06
N ASN A 339 -13.79 -20.68 0.70
CA ASN A 339 -15.12 -20.09 0.87
C ASN A 339 -15.78 -19.76 -0.47
N THR A 340 -15.01 -19.28 -1.44
CA THR A 340 -15.50 -18.97 -2.78
C THR A 340 -15.90 -20.24 -3.53
N ALA A 341 -15.11 -21.32 -3.41
CA ALA A 341 -15.43 -22.62 -3.96
C ALA A 341 -16.70 -23.22 -3.33
N LEU A 342 -16.90 -23.08 -2.01
CA LEU A 342 -18.13 -23.48 -1.34
C LEU A 342 -19.36 -22.72 -1.83
N LYS A 343 -19.25 -21.39 -1.98
CA LYS A 343 -20.33 -20.57 -2.54
C LYS A 343 -20.66 -20.97 -3.97
N LYS A 344 -19.65 -21.33 -4.77
CA LYS A 344 -19.84 -21.82 -6.14
C LYS A 344 -20.55 -23.18 -6.14
N ARG A 345 -20.15 -24.11 -5.26
CA ARG A 345 -20.80 -25.42 -5.07
C ARG A 345 -22.25 -25.27 -4.65
N SER A 346 -22.55 -24.47 -3.63
CA SER A 346 -23.92 -24.29 -3.15
C SER A 346 -24.82 -23.67 -4.22
N ARG A 347 -24.32 -22.66 -4.95
CA ARG A 347 -25.03 -22.08 -6.09
C ARG A 347 -25.30 -23.11 -7.19
N GLN A 348 -24.33 -23.96 -7.51
CA GLN A 348 -24.49 -25.01 -8.50
C GLN A 348 -25.58 -26.01 -8.08
N LEU A 349 -25.58 -26.46 -6.82
CA LEU A 349 -26.60 -27.36 -6.27
C LEU A 349 -28.01 -26.76 -6.36
N LEU A 350 -28.16 -25.47 -6.05
CA LEU A 350 -29.44 -24.76 -6.17
C LEU A 350 -29.96 -24.71 -7.61
N ILE A 351 -29.08 -24.45 -8.58
CA ILE A 351 -29.43 -24.40 -10.00
C ILE A 351 -29.91 -25.78 -10.50
N GLU A 352 -29.28 -26.86 -10.02
CA GLU A 352 -29.57 -28.24 -10.43
C GLU A 352 -30.80 -28.85 -9.71
N TYR A 353 -31.20 -28.29 -8.55
CA TYR A 353 -32.27 -28.84 -7.71
C TYR A 353 -33.61 -29.05 -8.43
N PRO A 354 -34.18 -28.09 -9.19
CA PRO A 354 -35.48 -28.31 -9.84
C PRO A 354 -35.45 -29.46 -10.86
N ALA A 355 -34.35 -29.58 -11.61
CA ALA A 355 -34.17 -30.64 -12.59
C ALA A 355 -34.06 -32.01 -11.90
N PHE A 356 -33.33 -32.08 -10.78
CA PHE A 356 -33.23 -33.28 -9.96
C PHE A 356 -34.58 -33.74 -9.42
N VAL A 357 -35.34 -32.84 -8.78
CA VAL A 357 -36.65 -33.18 -8.22
C VAL A 357 -37.62 -33.60 -9.32
N SER A 358 -37.64 -32.90 -10.46
CA SER A 358 -38.47 -33.27 -11.62
C SER A 358 -38.15 -34.68 -12.14
N GLN A 359 -36.86 -35.02 -12.30
CA GLN A 359 -36.44 -36.35 -12.74
C GLN A 359 -36.83 -37.43 -11.73
N LEU A 360 -36.67 -37.16 -10.44
CA LEU A 360 -37.07 -38.09 -9.39
C LEU A 360 -38.58 -38.33 -9.39
N THR A 361 -39.37 -37.26 -9.46
CA THR A 361 -40.84 -37.33 -9.55
C THR A 361 -41.30 -38.10 -10.79
N LEU A 362 -40.61 -37.94 -11.93
CA LEU A 362 -40.90 -38.70 -13.14
C LEU A 362 -40.65 -40.21 -12.95
N TYR A 363 -39.53 -40.59 -12.33
CA TYR A 363 -39.25 -42.01 -12.06
C TYR A 363 -40.21 -42.62 -11.04
N MET A 364 -40.57 -41.88 -9.99
CA MET A 364 -41.57 -42.33 -9.02
C MET A 364 -42.96 -42.43 -9.64
N GLY A 365 -43.34 -41.49 -10.52
CA GLY A 365 -44.59 -41.55 -11.29
C GLY A 365 -44.64 -42.74 -12.25
N ALA A 366 -43.49 -43.23 -12.71
CA ALA A 366 -43.36 -44.47 -13.49
C ALA A 366 -43.41 -45.75 -12.64
N GLY A 367 -43.64 -45.64 -11.32
CA GLY A 367 -43.76 -46.78 -10.40
C GLY A 367 -42.42 -47.26 -9.81
N MET A 368 -41.32 -46.54 -10.00
CA MET A 368 -40.05 -46.89 -9.34
C MET A 368 -40.08 -46.48 -7.86
N SER A 369 -39.51 -47.31 -6.99
CA SER A 369 -39.29 -46.94 -5.58
C SER A 369 -38.25 -45.84 -5.45
N VAL A 370 -38.31 -45.06 -4.36
CA VAL A 370 -37.34 -43.98 -4.05
C VAL A 370 -35.90 -44.50 -4.12
N ARG A 371 -35.64 -45.66 -3.49
CA ARG A 371 -34.33 -46.34 -3.55
C ARG A 371 -33.86 -46.58 -4.97
N ASN A 372 -34.71 -47.17 -5.82
CA ASN A 372 -34.33 -47.49 -7.19
C ASN A 372 -34.13 -46.23 -8.04
N CYS A 373 -34.87 -45.15 -7.75
CA CYS A 373 -34.67 -43.87 -8.41
C CYS A 373 -33.29 -43.28 -8.07
N LEU A 374 -32.92 -43.26 -6.78
CA LEU A 374 -31.63 -42.75 -6.32
C LEU A 374 -30.46 -43.59 -6.85
N LEU A 375 -30.58 -44.93 -6.84
CA LEU A 375 -29.58 -45.82 -7.44
C LEU A 375 -29.42 -45.55 -8.94
N LYS A 376 -30.52 -45.44 -9.69
CA LYS A 376 -30.48 -45.15 -11.13
C LYS A 376 -29.82 -43.81 -11.44
N LEU A 377 -30.11 -42.78 -10.65
CA LEU A 377 -29.49 -41.46 -10.79
C LEU A 377 -27.99 -41.49 -10.42
N GLY A 378 -27.62 -42.20 -9.37
CA GLY A 378 -26.22 -42.38 -8.97
C GLY A 378 -25.39 -43.19 -9.96
N HIS A 379 -25.95 -44.26 -10.54
CA HIS A 379 -25.30 -45.02 -11.60
C HIS A 379 -25.08 -44.18 -12.85
N ARG A 380 -26.09 -43.42 -13.29
CA ARG A 380 -25.96 -42.46 -14.40
C ARG A 380 -24.85 -41.43 -14.14
N ALA A 381 -24.75 -40.95 -12.91
CA ALA A 381 -23.69 -40.05 -12.49
C ALA A 381 -22.31 -40.73 -12.44
N SER A 382 -22.26 -42.03 -12.12
CA SER A 382 -21.02 -42.81 -12.08
C SER A 382 -20.41 -43.07 -13.47
N ASP A 383 -21.26 -43.17 -14.50
CA ASP A 383 -20.83 -43.35 -15.90
C ASP A 383 -20.12 -42.10 -16.47
N LEU A 384 -20.31 -40.93 -15.85
CA LEU A 384 -19.61 -39.71 -16.21
C LEU A 384 -18.16 -39.74 -15.74
N ARG A 385 -17.26 -39.17 -16.55
CA ARG A 385 -15.86 -38.93 -16.16
C ARG A 385 -15.82 -38.05 -14.90
N PRO A 386 -14.91 -38.28 -13.94
CA PRO A 386 -14.84 -37.49 -12.70
C PRO A 386 -14.76 -35.98 -12.89
N ALA A 387 -14.13 -35.52 -13.99
CA ALA A 387 -14.01 -34.11 -14.35
C ALA A 387 -15.33 -33.50 -14.87
N ASP A 388 -16.22 -34.32 -15.45
CA ASP A 388 -17.49 -33.90 -16.06
C ASP A 388 -18.65 -33.94 -15.04
N ARG A 389 -18.44 -34.54 -13.86
CA ARG A 389 -19.47 -34.68 -12.82
C ARG A 389 -19.79 -33.33 -12.16
N THR A 390 -21.07 -33.01 -12.07
CA THR A 390 -21.52 -31.84 -11.30
C THR A 390 -21.37 -32.06 -9.79
N SER A 391 -21.59 -31.00 -9.02
CA SER A 391 -21.61 -31.10 -7.55
C SER A 391 -22.70 -32.06 -7.06
N LEU A 392 -23.87 -32.09 -7.73
CA LEU A 392 -24.96 -33.02 -7.40
C LEU A 392 -24.61 -34.46 -7.77
N ASP A 393 -24.04 -34.68 -8.95
CA ASP A 393 -23.65 -36.01 -9.43
C ASP A 393 -22.69 -36.70 -8.45
N LYS A 394 -21.73 -35.95 -7.90
CA LYS A 394 -20.80 -36.46 -6.88
C LYS A 394 -21.53 -36.93 -5.62
N GLU A 395 -22.50 -36.17 -5.13
CA GLU A 395 -23.30 -36.55 -3.96
C GLU A 395 -24.21 -37.75 -4.24
N LEU A 396 -24.78 -37.84 -5.45
CA LEU A 396 -25.62 -38.96 -5.87
C LEU A 396 -24.84 -40.27 -5.98
N VAL A 397 -23.60 -40.23 -6.46
CA VAL A 397 -22.71 -41.41 -6.49
C VAL A 397 -22.46 -41.91 -5.07
N ILE A 398 -22.21 -41.00 -4.11
CA ILE A 398 -21.99 -41.36 -2.71
C ILE A 398 -23.28 -41.97 -2.12
N THR A 399 -24.44 -41.36 -2.35
CA THR A 399 -25.73 -41.87 -1.86
C THR A 399 -26.04 -43.25 -2.43
N ALA A 400 -25.79 -43.48 -3.73
CA ALA A 400 -25.99 -44.79 -4.34
C ALA A 400 -25.08 -45.85 -3.71
N HIS A 401 -23.81 -45.50 -3.46
CA HIS A 401 -22.89 -46.39 -2.78
C HIS A 401 -23.32 -46.70 -1.33
N GLU A 402 -23.80 -45.71 -0.57
CA GLU A 402 -24.36 -45.92 0.77
C GLU A 402 -25.55 -46.91 0.74
N LEU A 403 -26.45 -46.75 -0.23
CA LEU A 403 -27.60 -47.64 -0.42
C LEU A 403 -27.18 -49.06 -0.81
N GLU A 404 -26.15 -49.23 -1.64
CA GLU A 404 -25.60 -50.53 -2.06
C GLU A 404 -24.91 -51.27 -0.90
N VAL A 405 -24.17 -50.54 -0.07
CA VAL A 405 -23.46 -51.07 1.11
C VAL A 405 -24.44 -51.48 2.23
N GLY A 406 -25.73 -51.18 2.09
CA GLY A 406 -26.79 -51.63 2.98
C GLY A 406 -27.13 -50.62 4.09
N ILE A 407 -26.72 -49.36 3.96
CA ILE A 407 -27.23 -48.28 4.83
C ILE A 407 -28.73 -48.12 4.58
N SER A 408 -29.48 -47.84 5.65
CA SER A 408 -30.94 -47.71 5.57
C SER A 408 -31.31 -46.56 4.61
N GLU A 409 -32.40 -46.71 3.87
CA GLU A 409 -32.83 -45.69 2.90
C GLU A 409 -33.06 -44.33 3.58
N SER A 410 -33.63 -44.33 4.78
CA SER A 410 -33.85 -43.11 5.56
C SER A 410 -32.54 -42.42 5.95
N ASP A 411 -31.54 -43.18 6.41
CA ASP A 411 -30.24 -42.62 6.79
C ASP A 411 -29.47 -42.10 5.57
N ALA A 412 -29.49 -42.84 4.45
CA ALA A 412 -28.83 -42.42 3.21
C ALA A 412 -29.44 -41.11 2.65
N ILE A 413 -30.76 -40.94 2.73
CA ILE A 413 -31.45 -39.71 2.33
C ILE A 413 -31.11 -38.56 3.29
N GLU A 414 -31.03 -38.81 4.59
CA GLU A 414 -30.64 -37.79 5.58
C GLU A 414 -29.20 -37.34 5.38
N HIS A 415 -28.28 -38.29 5.16
CA HIS A 415 -26.89 -38.01 4.84
C HIS A 415 -26.77 -37.20 3.55
N PHE A 416 -27.51 -37.56 2.50
CA PHE A 416 -27.57 -36.81 1.25
C PHE A 416 -27.99 -35.35 1.46
N GLY A 417 -29.08 -35.11 2.21
CA GLY A 417 -29.52 -33.75 2.55
C GLY A 417 -28.44 -32.97 3.30
N LYS A 418 -27.84 -33.58 4.32
CA LYS A 418 -26.78 -32.97 5.14
C LYS A 418 -25.53 -32.62 4.32
N ARG A 419 -25.10 -33.50 3.39
CA ARG A 419 -23.93 -33.26 2.53
C ARG A 419 -24.18 -32.15 1.50
N CYS A 420 -25.38 -32.08 0.92
CA CYS A 420 -25.76 -31.00 0.02
C CYS A 420 -25.72 -29.64 0.73
N GLY A 421 -26.19 -29.58 1.98
CA GLY A 421 -26.00 -28.42 2.88
C GLY A 421 -26.80 -27.17 2.50
N THR A 422 -27.70 -27.28 1.52
CA THR A 422 -28.64 -26.24 1.08
C THR A 422 -30.03 -26.49 1.68
N ARG A 423 -30.80 -25.42 1.92
CA ARG A 423 -32.08 -25.49 2.65
C ARG A 423 -33.10 -26.36 1.92
N GLU A 424 -33.09 -26.29 0.61
CA GLU A 424 -33.96 -26.97 -0.35
C GLU A 424 -33.75 -28.48 -0.28
N TYR A 425 -32.49 -28.94 -0.33
CA TYR A 425 -32.17 -30.36 -0.23
C TYR A 425 -32.43 -30.93 1.17
N MET A 426 -32.20 -30.15 2.22
CA MET A 426 -32.56 -30.55 3.59
C MET A 426 -34.07 -30.72 3.74
N ARG A 427 -34.87 -29.77 3.25
CA ARG A 427 -36.34 -29.86 3.24
C ARG A 427 -36.80 -31.08 2.43
N PHE A 428 -36.26 -31.25 1.23
CA PHE A 428 -36.52 -32.40 0.37
C PHE A 428 -36.23 -33.74 1.08
N SER A 429 -35.06 -33.89 1.71
CA SER A 429 -34.70 -35.12 2.44
C SER A 429 -35.69 -35.41 3.58
N ALA A 430 -36.09 -34.37 4.33
CA ALA A 430 -37.05 -34.51 5.42
C ALA A 430 -38.45 -34.92 4.90
N LEU A 431 -38.92 -34.31 3.82
CA LEU A 431 -40.19 -34.65 3.17
C LEU A 431 -40.18 -36.10 2.67
N LEU A 432 -39.08 -36.53 2.05
CA LEU A 432 -38.94 -37.88 1.52
C LEU A 432 -38.97 -38.93 2.64
N ILE A 433 -38.19 -38.72 3.71
CA ILE A 433 -38.14 -39.62 4.88
C ILE A 433 -39.51 -39.72 5.58
N GLN A 434 -40.23 -38.59 5.71
CA GLN A 434 -41.54 -38.57 6.35
C GLN A 434 -42.59 -39.34 5.54
N ASN A 435 -42.58 -39.20 4.22
CA ASN A 435 -43.58 -39.79 3.34
C ASN A 435 -43.31 -41.27 3.02
N MET A 436 -42.06 -41.72 3.10
CA MET A 436 -41.74 -43.15 3.02
C MET A 436 -42.49 -43.98 4.08
N LYS A 437 -42.87 -43.37 5.22
CA LYS A 437 -43.65 -44.03 6.27
C LYS A 437 -45.18 -43.99 6.05
N LYS A 438 -45.70 -43.14 5.16
CA LYS A 438 -47.13 -42.82 5.02
C LYS A 438 -47.76 -43.15 3.65
N GLY A 439 -46.96 -43.40 2.60
CA GLY A 439 -47.43 -43.81 1.26
C GLY A 439 -47.02 -42.83 0.14
N SER A 440 -46.93 -43.31 -1.11
CA SER A 440 -46.26 -42.62 -2.23
C SER A 440 -47.10 -41.59 -2.99
N THR A 441 -48.43 -41.65 -2.92
CA THR A 441 -49.30 -40.84 -3.80
C THR A 441 -49.31 -39.36 -3.41
N ASP A 442 -49.32 -39.05 -2.12
CA ASP A 442 -49.31 -37.66 -1.60
C ASP A 442 -47.92 -37.00 -1.82
N LEU A 443 -46.85 -37.79 -1.69
CA LEU A 443 -45.48 -37.37 -1.90
C LEU A 443 -45.20 -36.87 -3.34
N ILE A 444 -45.76 -37.54 -4.35
CA ILE A 444 -45.58 -37.13 -5.76
C ILE A 444 -46.18 -35.73 -5.99
N GLY A 445 -47.34 -35.45 -5.38
CA GLY A 445 -47.96 -34.12 -5.41
C GLY A 445 -47.08 -33.06 -4.76
N MET A 446 -46.61 -33.32 -3.53
CA MET A 446 -45.73 -32.41 -2.79
C MET A 446 -44.40 -32.13 -3.52
N LEU A 447 -43.80 -33.15 -4.15
CA LEU A 447 -42.55 -32.97 -4.89
C LEU A 447 -42.75 -32.21 -6.21
N LYS A 448 -43.92 -32.36 -6.84
CA LYS A 448 -44.26 -31.58 -8.03
C LYS A 448 -44.43 -30.10 -7.67
N GLU A 449 -45.17 -29.80 -6.61
CA GLU A 449 -45.32 -28.44 -6.07
C GLU A 449 -43.95 -27.84 -5.69
N GLU A 450 -43.11 -28.57 -4.95
CA GLU A 450 -41.77 -28.12 -4.58
C GLU A 450 -40.86 -27.88 -5.82
N SER A 451 -41.01 -28.67 -6.88
CA SER A 451 -40.26 -28.46 -8.13
C SER A 451 -40.72 -27.20 -8.88
N GLU A 452 -42.04 -26.93 -8.89
CA GLU A 452 -42.62 -25.73 -9.49
C GLU A 452 -42.25 -24.48 -8.68
N ASP A 453 -42.26 -24.57 -7.35
CA ASP A 453 -41.79 -23.52 -6.44
C ASP A 453 -40.30 -23.22 -6.65
N ALA A 454 -39.45 -24.25 -6.75
CA ALA A 454 -38.02 -24.05 -6.99
C ALA A 454 -37.76 -23.45 -8.40
N PHE A 455 -38.56 -23.82 -9.40
CA PHE A 455 -38.47 -23.27 -10.74
C PHE A 455 -38.92 -21.81 -10.80
N THR A 456 -40.02 -21.47 -10.12
CA THR A 456 -40.50 -20.08 -10.02
C THR A 456 -39.51 -19.21 -9.24
N LEU A 457 -38.93 -19.71 -8.15
CA LEU A 457 -37.86 -19.03 -7.41
C LEU A 457 -36.67 -18.73 -8.31
N ARG A 458 -36.21 -19.71 -9.10
CA ARG A 458 -35.12 -19.52 -10.07
C ARG A 458 -35.47 -18.48 -11.13
N LYS A 459 -36.71 -18.46 -11.63
CA LYS A 459 -37.18 -17.44 -12.59
C LYS A 459 -37.18 -16.04 -11.97
N ASN A 460 -37.58 -15.94 -10.71
CA ASN A 460 -37.57 -14.68 -9.96
C ASN A 460 -36.14 -14.20 -9.67
N GLU A 461 -35.22 -15.10 -9.31
CA GLU A 461 -33.79 -14.76 -9.13
C GLU A 461 -33.15 -14.32 -10.44
N ALA A 462 -33.41 -15.01 -11.55
CA ALA A 462 -32.93 -14.62 -12.87
C ALA A 462 -33.46 -13.24 -13.27
N ARG A 463 -34.75 -12.98 -13.00
CA ARG A 463 -35.36 -11.66 -13.22
C ARG A 463 -34.71 -10.59 -12.35
N ARG A 464 -34.49 -10.85 -11.07
CA ARG A 464 -33.82 -9.93 -10.14
C ARG A 464 -32.39 -9.62 -10.56
N LEU A 465 -31.61 -10.62 -10.97
CA LEU A 465 -30.26 -10.42 -11.50
C LEU A 465 -30.27 -9.63 -12.81
N GLY A 466 -31.29 -9.82 -13.65
CA GLY A 466 -31.51 -9.02 -14.85
C GLY A 466 -31.86 -7.56 -14.54
N GLU A 467 -32.68 -7.34 -13.53
CA GLU A 467 -33.03 -6.00 -13.02
C GLU A 467 -31.80 -5.31 -12.40
N GLU A 468 -31.02 -6.02 -11.56
CA GLU A 468 -29.75 -5.53 -10.99
C GLU A 468 -28.69 -5.25 -12.06
N ALA A 469 -28.61 -6.07 -13.12
CA ALA A 469 -27.74 -5.82 -14.27
C ALA A 469 -28.19 -4.59 -15.06
N SER A 470 -29.49 -4.41 -15.26
CA SER A 470 -30.06 -3.22 -15.89
C SER A 470 -29.72 -1.94 -15.10
N THR A 471 -29.84 -1.98 -13.76
CA THR A 471 -29.43 -0.86 -12.91
C THR A 471 -27.92 -0.59 -12.95
N LYS A 472 -27.08 -1.63 -13.03
CA LYS A 472 -25.63 -1.45 -13.20
C LYS A 472 -25.25 -0.83 -14.55
N LEU A 473 -26.03 -1.04 -15.61
CA LEU A 473 -25.83 -0.41 -16.91
C LEU A 473 -26.25 1.08 -16.92
N LEU A 474 -27.10 1.51 -15.99
CA LEU A 474 -27.47 2.94 -15.85
C LEU A 474 -26.31 3.79 -15.33
N LEU A 475 -25.41 3.22 -14.51
CA LEU A 475 -24.30 3.98 -13.92
C LEU A 475 -23.31 4.54 -14.97
N PRO A 476 -22.83 3.75 -15.97
CA PRO A 476 -22.08 4.28 -17.10
C PRO A 476 -22.84 5.36 -17.89
N MET A 477 -24.16 5.20 -18.06
CA MET A 477 -24.98 6.14 -18.83
C MET A 477 -25.08 7.50 -18.13
N VAL A 478 -25.25 7.51 -16.79
CA VAL A 478 -25.25 8.74 -15.99
C VAL A 478 -23.88 9.42 -16.03
N MET A 479 -22.78 8.68 -15.92
CA MET A 479 -21.43 9.26 -16.01
C MET A 479 -21.16 9.89 -17.38
N MET A 480 -21.57 9.24 -18.46
CA MET A 480 -21.46 9.81 -19.82
C MET A 480 -22.26 11.12 -19.96
N LEU A 481 -23.48 11.18 -19.41
CA LEU A 481 -24.29 12.39 -19.40
C LEU A 481 -23.59 13.54 -18.64
N THR A 482 -22.98 13.24 -17.49
CA THR A 482 -22.24 14.24 -16.70
C THR A 482 -21.05 14.80 -17.47
N VAL A 483 -20.29 13.96 -18.17
CA VAL A 483 -19.15 14.41 -19.00
C VAL A 483 -19.63 15.32 -20.14
N VAL A 484 -20.70 14.95 -20.84
CA VAL A 484 -21.30 15.78 -21.89
C VAL A 484 -21.76 17.12 -21.35
N MET A 485 -22.38 17.13 -20.16
CA MET A 485 -22.81 18.36 -19.49
C MET A 485 -21.63 19.29 -19.17
N ILE A 486 -20.50 18.75 -18.68
CA ILE A 486 -19.27 19.53 -18.42
C ILE A 486 -18.71 20.12 -19.72
N ILE A 487 -18.64 19.33 -20.79
CA ILE A 487 -18.13 19.79 -22.10
C ILE A 487 -18.97 20.95 -22.65
N ILE A 488 -20.27 20.99 -22.39
CA ILE A 488 -21.14 22.09 -22.84
C ILE A 488 -21.04 23.29 -21.88
N MET A 489 -20.97 23.04 -20.57
CA MET A 489 -20.97 24.08 -19.54
C MET A 489 -19.67 24.88 -19.52
N VAL A 490 -18.50 24.24 -19.69
CA VAL A 490 -17.20 24.93 -19.63
C VAL A 490 -17.06 26.03 -20.70
N PRO A 491 -17.32 25.77 -22.01
CA PRO A 491 -17.31 26.82 -23.03
C PRO A 491 -18.41 27.86 -22.82
N ALA A 492 -19.58 27.47 -22.32
CA ALA A 492 -20.67 28.42 -22.03
C ALA A 492 -20.25 29.42 -20.95
N TYR A 493 -19.63 28.96 -19.86
CA TYR A 493 -19.12 29.87 -18.83
C TYR A 493 -17.96 30.73 -19.32
N MET A 494 -17.04 30.19 -20.12
CA MET A 494 -15.97 30.99 -20.74
C MET A 494 -16.50 32.02 -21.74
N SER A 495 -17.57 31.70 -22.46
CA SER A 495 -18.22 32.61 -23.43
C SER A 495 -19.11 33.66 -22.77
N PHE A 496 -19.46 33.51 -21.50
CA PHE A 496 -20.15 34.55 -20.72
C PHE A 496 -19.21 35.40 -19.87
N SER A 497 -17.92 35.03 -19.76
CA SER A 497 -16.89 35.81 -19.07
C SER A 497 -15.92 36.54 -20.01
N SER A 498 -16.14 36.44 -21.32
CA SER A 498 -15.61 37.32 -22.37
C SER A 498 -16.77 38.10 -22.94
#